data_AF-A0A7X6BD61-F1
#
_entry.id   AF-A0A7X6BD61-F1
#
_cell.length_a   1.000
_cell.length_b   1.000
_cell.length_c   1.000
_cell.angle_alpha   90.00
_cell.angle_beta   90.00
_cell.angle_gamma   90.00
#
_symmetry.space_group_name_H-M   'P 1'
#
loop_
_entity.id
_entity.type
_entity.pdbx_description
1 polymer ?
#
loop_
_entity_poly.entity_id
_entity_poly.type
_entity_poly.pdbx_seq_one_letter_code
_entity_poly.pdbx_strand_id
1 'polypeptide(L)'
;MRLLSLFAGVGLIALAGCVPAPSTPPPASAPRPLPVPAPAPPPPAPTRGADWRDWPLTPGDWRYRAGSATYGVAGGAPLATLRCDLAARRVTLSRTGKAPTTLTLRTTSAVRAIPATPDIGASGMIAMTFAANDGFLDALGFSRGRFVIEGGGLPVLVIPAWPEILRVVEDCRK
;
A
#
# COMPACT_ATOMS: atom_id res chain seq x y z
N MET A 1 -89.96 21.26 45.47
CA MET A 1 -91.26 20.55 45.46
C MET A 1 -92.17 21.22 44.45
N ARG A 2 -92.59 20.49 43.41
CA ARG A 2 -93.99 20.33 42.97
C ARG A 2 -94.03 19.80 41.53
N LEU A 3 -94.66 18.63 41.40
CA LEU A 3 -95.16 18.07 40.15
C LEU A 3 -96.13 19.06 39.49
N LEU A 4 -96.20 19.08 38.16
CA LEU A 4 -97.33 18.50 37.39
C LEU A 4 -97.07 18.57 35.87
N SER A 5 -97.64 17.58 35.20
CA SER A 5 -97.78 17.27 33.76
C SER A 5 -97.82 18.43 32.74
N LEU A 6 -97.37 18.17 31.50
CA LEU A 6 -98.18 18.23 30.25
C LEU A 6 -97.34 18.34 28.95
N PHE A 7 -97.81 17.62 27.92
CA PHE A 7 -97.79 17.91 26.46
C PHE A 7 -96.55 17.72 25.56
N ALA A 8 -96.88 17.16 24.37
CA ALA A 8 -96.27 17.26 23.04
C ALA A 8 -94.94 16.48 22.83
N GLY A 9 -94.80 15.54 21.90
CA GLY A 9 -95.36 15.48 20.55
C GLY A 9 -94.31 15.96 19.54
N VAL A 10 -94.25 15.26 18.40
CA VAL A 10 -93.47 15.56 17.17
C VAL A 10 -92.18 14.75 17.03
N GLY A 11 -92.22 13.82 16.06
CA GLY A 11 -91.11 12.99 15.63
C GLY A 11 -90.10 13.75 14.78
N LEU A 12 -88.89 13.21 14.73
CA LEU A 12 -87.86 13.62 13.78
C LEU A 12 -87.42 12.40 12.98
N ILE A 13 -87.76 12.47 11.70
CA ILE A 13 -87.46 11.53 10.63
C ILE A 13 -85.93 11.54 10.42
N ALA A 14 -85.27 10.42 10.69
CA ALA A 14 -83.86 10.23 10.35
C ALA A 14 -83.77 9.84 8.87
N LEU A 15 -83.54 10.84 8.01
CA LEU A 15 -83.19 10.64 6.60
C LEU A 15 -81.85 9.88 6.52
N ALA A 16 -81.91 8.62 6.07
CA ALA A 16 -80.75 7.84 5.66
C ALA A 16 -80.19 8.40 4.34
N GLY A 17 -79.26 9.35 4.44
CA GLY A 17 -78.46 9.82 3.31
C GLY A 17 -77.14 9.04 3.25
N CYS A 18 -77.05 8.07 2.35
CA CYS A 18 -75.77 7.44 1.99
C CYS A 18 -74.90 8.48 1.25
N VAL A 19 -73.95 9.10 1.97
CA VAL A 19 -72.89 9.90 1.36
C VAL A 19 -71.74 8.95 0.98
N PRO A 20 -71.32 8.88 -0.29
CA PRO A 20 -70.12 8.13 -0.67
C PRO A 20 -68.88 8.74 0.00
N ALA A 21 -68.06 7.90 0.63
CA ALA A 21 -66.79 8.34 1.20
C ALA A 21 -65.85 8.85 0.07
N PRO A 22 -65.12 9.97 0.28
CA PRO A 22 -64.10 10.41 -0.67
C PRO A 22 -63.01 9.34 -0.82
N SER A 23 -62.79 8.84 -2.02
CA SER A 23 -61.66 7.98 -2.35
C SER A 23 -60.40 8.84 -2.54
N THR A 24 -59.57 8.95 -1.51
CA THR A 24 -58.24 9.56 -1.64
C THR A 24 -57.38 8.68 -2.54
N PRO A 25 -56.84 9.19 -3.66
CA PRO A 25 -55.90 8.42 -4.48
C PRO A 25 -54.68 8.03 -3.65
N PRO A 26 -54.14 6.81 -3.81
CA PRO A 26 -52.95 6.39 -3.08
C PRO A 26 -51.76 7.31 -3.42
N PRO A 27 -50.90 7.65 -2.44
CA PRO A 27 -49.77 8.55 -2.66
C PRO A 27 -48.84 7.97 -3.74
N ALA A 28 -48.46 8.83 -4.69
CA ALA A 28 -47.54 8.46 -5.76
C ALA A 28 -46.20 8.00 -5.16
N SER A 29 -45.69 6.85 -5.64
CA SER A 29 -44.43 6.28 -5.20
C SER A 29 -43.25 7.21 -5.54
N ALA A 30 -42.40 7.46 -4.55
CA ALA A 30 -41.20 8.28 -4.73
C ALA A 30 -40.27 7.68 -5.81
N PRO A 31 -39.65 8.51 -6.67
CA PRO A 31 -38.71 8.04 -7.67
C PRO A 31 -37.54 7.30 -7.03
N ARG A 32 -37.23 6.11 -7.54
CA ARG A 32 -36.08 5.32 -7.07
C ARG A 32 -34.78 6.09 -7.35
N PRO A 33 -33.85 6.20 -6.39
CA PRO A 33 -32.54 6.81 -6.61
C PRO A 33 -31.82 6.11 -7.77
N LEU A 34 -31.31 6.90 -8.71
CA LEU A 34 -30.52 6.38 -9.82
C LEU A 34 -29.19 5.83 -9.29
N PRO A 35 -28.70 4.69 -9.79
CA PRO A 35 -27.39 4.16 -9.41
C PRO A 35 -26.29 5.18 -9.74
N VAL A 36 -25.47 5.53 -8.75
CA VAL A 36 -24.26 6.34 -8.98
C VAL A 36 -23.25 5.49 -9.77
N PRO A 37 -22.71 6.00 -10.89
CA PRO A 37 -21.68 5.28 -11.64
C PRO A 37 -20.46 4.97 -10.77
N ALA A 38 -19.96 3.74 -10.85
CA ALA A 38 -18.76 3.34 -10.13
C ALA A 38 -17.54 4.19 -10.58
N PRO A 39 -16.59 4.50 -9.67
CA PRO A 39 -15.35 5.16 -10.04
C PRO A 39 -14.62 4.39 -11.14
N ALA A 40 -14.06 5.10 -12.11
CA ALA A 40 -13.27 4.48 -13.17
C ALA A 40 -12.07 3.73 -12.57
N PRO A 41 -11.71 2.54 -13.12
CA PRO A 41 -10.54 1.82 -12.66
C PRO A 41 -9.26 2.67 -12.85
N PRO A 42 -8.27 2.57 -11.94
CA PRO A 42 -7.02 3.30 -12.08
C PRO A 42 -6.29 2.88 -13.35
N PRO A 43 -5.51 3.79 -13.96
CA PRO A 43 -4.74 3.47 -15.16
C PRO A 43 -3.78 2.30 -14.91
N PRO A 44 -3.55 1.43 -15.92
CA PRO A 44 -2.62 0.33 -15.79
C PRO A 44 -1.20 0.82 -15.51
N ALA A 45 -0.47 0.09 -14.66
CA ALA A 45 0.93 0.41 -14.38
C ALA A 45 1.76 0.37 -15.67
N PRO A 46 2.73 1.29 -15.86
CA PRO A 46 3.55 1.32 -17.06
C PRO A 46 4.29 -0.01 -17.24
N THR A 47 4.20 -0.56 -18.45
CA THR A 47 4.90 -1.79 -18.83
C THR A 47 6.41 -1.50 -18.80
N ARG A 48 7.14 -2.26 -17.98
CA ARG A 48 8.60 -2.16 -17.92
C ARG A 48 9.18 -2.56 -19.27
N GLY A 49 10.04 -1.70 -19.85
CA GLY A 49 10.73 -1.96 -21.11
C GLY A 49 11.69 -3.14 -21.01
N ALA A 50 12.23 -3.57 -22.16
CA ALA A 50 13.13 -4.73 -22.24
C ALA A 50 14.48 -4.48 -21.54
N ASP A 51 15.02 -3.25 -21.58
CA ASP A 51 16.23 -2.90 -20.85
C ASP A 51 15.88 -2.36 -19.45
N TRP A 52 16.42 -3.03 -18.44
CA TRP A 52 16.26 -2.67 -17.04
C TRP A 52 16.90 -1.31 -16.71
N ARG A 53 17.89 -0.86 -17.50
CA ARG A 53 18.56 0.43 -17.28
C ARG A 53 17.64 1.61 -17.51
N ASP A 54 16.62 1.44 -18.33
CA ASP A 54 15.62 2.46 -18.64
C ASP A 54 14.43 2.44 -17.68
N TRP A 55 14.41 1.49 -16.72
CA TRP A 55 13.34 1.45 -15.74
C TRP A 55 13.40 2.68 -14.83
N PRO A 56 12.24 3.29 -14.52
CA PRO A 56 12.20 4.42 -13.60
C PRO A 56 12.71 4.00 -12.23
N LEU A 57 13.44 4.89 -11.57
CA LEU A 57 13.89 4.67 -10.20
C LEU A 57 12.67 4.52 -9.28
N THR A 58 12.74 3.59 -8.34
CA THR A 58 11.77 3.51 -7.25
C THR A 58 11.88 4.80 -6.42
N PRO A 59 10.79 5.53 -6.14
CA PRO A 59 10.87 6.79 -5.41
C PRO A 59 11.56 6.64 -4.04
N GLY A 60 12.56 7.47 -3.78
CA GLY A 60 13.30 7.47 -2.52
C GLY A 60 14.62 8.22 -2.61
N ASP A 61 15.24 8.37 -1.44
CA ASP A 61 16.56 8.97 -1.27
C ASP A 61 17.40 8.12 -0.32
N TRP A 62 18.72 8.13 -0.50
CA TRP A 62 19.68 7.50 0.39
C TRP A 62 19.98 8.38 1.59
N ARG A 63 19.95 7.78 2.78
CA ARG A 63 20.37 8.43 4.03
C ARG A 63 21.32 7.53 4.77
N TYR A 64 22.57 7.97 4.90
CA TYR A 64 23.61 7.30 5.68
C TYR A 64 23.65 7.83 7.12
N ARG A 65 23.67 6.92 8.10
CA ARG A 65 23.84 7.18 9.53
C ARG A 65 24.52 5.98 10.20
N ALA A 66 25.65 6.22 10.89
CA ALA A 66 26.31 5.26 11.77
C ALA A 66 26.49 3.83 11.18
N GLY A 67 27.13 3.71 10.00
CA GLY A 67 27.38 2.41 9.37
C GLY A 67 26.16 1.75 8.73
N SER A 68 25.06 2.50 8.58
CA SER A 68 23.83 2.07 7.92
C SER A 68 23.39 3.09 6.88
N ALA A 69 22.95 2.62 5.71
CA ALA A 69 22.36 3.42 4.66
C ALA A 69 20.93 2.94 4.39
N THR A 70 19.96 3.84 4.47
CA THR A 70 18.54 3.53 4.22
C THR A 70 18.06 4.22 2.96
N TYR A 71 17.27 3.52 2.17
CA TYR A 71 16.65 4.03 0.95
C TYR A 71 15.13 4.07 1.11
N GLY A 72 14.52 5.21 0.77
CA GLY A 72 13.06 5.36 0.74
C GLY A 72 12.64 6.81 0.79
N VAL A 73 11.33 7.05 0.77
CA VAL A 73 10.76 8.39 0.88
C VAL A 73 10.96 8.93 2.31
N ALA A 74 11.30 10.21 2.43
CA ALA A 74 11.47 10.86 3.73
C ALA A 74 10.18 10.75 4.57
N GLY A 75 10.32 10.44 5.86
CA GLY A 75 9.19 10.21 6.77
C GLY A 75 8.47 8.85 6.61
N GLY A 76 8.79 8.07 5.57
CA GLY A 76 8.24 6.74 5.35
C GLY A 76 9.12 5.60 5.89
N ALA A 77 8.55 4.38 5.87
CA ALA A 77 9.32 3.16 6.13
C ALA A 77 10.38 2.94 5.03
N PRO A 78 11.58 2.44 5.37
CA PRO A 78 12.61 2.17 4.37
C PRO A 78 12.19 1.04 3.43
N LEU A 79 12.49 1.22 2.14
CA LEU A 79 12.29 0.21 1.10
C LEU A 79 13.47 -0.76 1.04
N ALA A 80 14.68 -0.24 1.28
CA ALA A 80 15.90 -1.01 1.39
C ALA A 80 16.83 -0.40 2.45
N THR A 81 17.66 -1.25 3.05
CA THR A 81 18.67 -0.86 4.03
C THR A 81 19.94 -1.65 3.78
N LEU A 82 21.09 -0.97 3.67
CA LEU A 82 22.40 -1.58 3.84
C LEU A 82 22.88 -1.32 5.26
N ARG A 83 23.35 -2.35 5.94
CA ARG A 83 23.89 -2.24 7.29
C ARG A 83 25.15 -3.07 7.42
N CYS A 84 26.16 -2.50 8.05
CA CYS A 84 27.32 -3.25 8.50
C CYS A 84 27.04 -3.89 9.87
N ASP A 85 27.32 -5.18 9.99
CA ASP A 85 27.61 -5.85 11.25
C ASP A 85 29.13 -5.97 11.35
N LEU A 86 29.74 -5.06 12.11
CA LEU A 86 31.19 -4.98 12.22
C LEU A 86 31.77 -6.18 12.98
N ALA A 87 31.05 -6.70 13.98
CA ALA A 87 31.49 -7.84 14.77
C ALA A 87 31.53 -9.12 13.92
N ALA A 88 30.52 -9.33 13.07
CA ALA A 88 30.47 -10.46 12.16
C ALA A 88 31.19 -10.22 10.81
N ARG A 89 31.66 -9.00 10.56
CA ARG A 89 32.27 -8.57 9.28
C ARG A 89 31.37 -8.88 8.09
N ARG A 90 30.08 -8.53 8.23
CA ARG A 90 29.04 -8.80 7.24
C ARG A 90 28.28 -7.54 6.89
N VAL A 91 27.94 -7.42 5.62
CA VAL A 91 27.00 -6.41 5.14
C VAL A 91 25.67 -7.09 4.85
N THR A 92 24.59 -6.56 5.40
CA THR A 92 23.23 -7.00 5.09
C THR A 92 22.56 -5.97 4.21
N LEU A 93 22.09 -6.38 3.03
CA LEU A 93 21.15 -5.62 2.22
C LEU A 93 19.76 -6.19 2.45
N SER A 94 18.93 -5.46 3.20
CA SER A 94 17.54 -5.82 3.45
C SER A 94 16.57 -5.00 2.63
N ARG A 95 15.40 -5.58 2.35
CA ARG A 95 14.26 -4.91 1.71
C ARG A 95 12.95 -5.31 2.39
N THR A 96 11.88 -4.53 2.18
CA THR A 96 10.54 -4.90 2.64
C THR A 96 10.13 -6.28 2.10
N GLY A 97 9.72 -7.17 3.01
CA GLY A 97 9.34 -8.55 2.74
C GLY A 97 9.20 -9.34 4.04
N LYS A 98 8.37 -10.39 4.06
CA LYS A 98 8.13 -11.19 5.29
C LYS A 98 8.60 -12.64 5.20
N ALA A 99 8.37 -13.29 4.06
CA ALA A 99 8.71 -14.68 3.87
C ALA A 99 10.12 -14.83 3.27
N PRO A 100 10.90 -15.84 3.71
CA PRO A 100 12.14 -16.20 3.03
C PRO A 100 11.90 -16.46 1.53
N THR A 101 12.81 -16.00 0.69
CA THR A 101 12.71 -16.18 -0.76
C THR A 101 14.09 -16.00 -1.41
N THR A 102 14.20 -16.30 -2.71
CA THR A 102 15.41 -15.98 -3.49
C THR A 102 15.17 -14.70 -4.28
N LEU A 103 16.07 -13.74 -4.13
CA LEU A 103 16.04 -12.46 -4.85
C LEU A 103 17.19 -12.40 -5.86
N THR A 104 16.91 -11.83 -7.01
CA THR A 104 17.91 -11.52 -8.03
C THR A 104 18.36 -10.08 -7.87
N LEU A 105 19.67 -9.90 -7.67
CA LEU A 105 20.32 -8.60 -7.73
C LEU A 105 20.98 -8.44 -9.09
N ARG A 106 20.62 -7.37 -9.78
CA ARG A 106 21.16 -7.04 -11.10
C ARG A 106 21.88 -5.69 -11.03
N THR A 107 23.14 -5.70 -11.42
CA THR A 107 23.99 -4.52 -11.55
C THR A 107 24.47 -4.42 -12.99
N THR A 108 25.31 -3.42 -13.28
CA THR A 108 25.91 -3.28 -14.61
C THR A 108 26.89 -4.41 -14.95
N SER A 109 27.67 -4.87 -13.97
CA SER A 109 28.77 -5.83 -14.16
C SER A 109 28.46 -7.24 -13.67
N ALA A 110 27.43 -7.42 -12.85
CA ALA A 110 27.10 -8.71 -12.25
C ALA A 110 25.59 -8.90 -12.02
N VAL A 111 25.14 -10.14 -12.13
CA VAL A 111 23.80 -10.58 -11.74
C VAL A 111 23.95 -11.78 -10.82
N ARG A 112 23.28 -11.77 -9.66
CA ARG A 112 23.35 -12.87 -8.69
C ARG A 112 21.98 -13.13 -8.06
N ALA A 113 21.58 -14.39 -8.03
CA ALA A 113 20.45 -14.85 -7.23
C ALA A 113 20.93 -15.19 -5.81
N ILE A 114 20.30 -14.62 -4.80
CA ILE A 114 20.76 -14.66 -3.41
C ILE A 114 19.56 -15.02 -2.51
N PRO A 115 19.69 -16.00 -1.61
CA PRO A 115 18.65 -16.26 -0.62
C PRO A 115 18.51 -15.06 0.32
N ALA A 116 17.28 -14.64 0.53
CA ALA A 116 16.89 -13.60 1.47
C ALA A 116 16.04 -14.23 2.59
N THR A 117 16.45 -14.00 3.83
CA THR A 117 15.77 -14.50 5.03
C THR A 117 15.28 -13.34 5.89
N PRO A 118 14.29 -13.53 6.79
CA PRO A 118 13.86 -12.47 7.70
C PRO A 118 15.02 -11.76 8.40
N ASP A 119 15.04 -10.43 8.34
CA ASP A 119 16.08 -9.61 8.97
C ASP A 119 15.77 -9.46 10.46
N ILE A 120 16.58 -10.10 11.30
CA ILE A 120 16.45 -10.03 12.76
C ILE A 120 16.60 -8.60 13.31
N GLY A 121 17.30 -7.72 12.58
CA GLY A 121 17.51 -6.32 12.96
C GLY A 121 16.47 -5.36 12.39
N ALA A 122 15.57 -5.83 11.53
CA ALA A 122 14.56 -4.98 10.88
C ALA A 122 13.26 -5.76 10.63
N SER A 123 12.29 -5.60 11.53
CA SER A 123 10.98 -6.25 11.41
C SER A 123 10.27 -5.90 10.10
N GLY A 124 9.68 -6.89 9.45
CA GLY A 124 9.02 -6.72 8.15
C GLY A 124 9.97 -6.57 6.96
N MET A 125 11.26 -6.85 7.17
CA MET A 125 12.27 -6.92 6.11
C MET A 125 12.86 -8.32 5.98
N ILE A 126 13.34 -8.62 4.78
CA ILE A 126 14.19 -9.79 4.48
C ILE A 126 15.56 -9.29 4.04
N ALA A 127 16.63 -9.97 4.46
CA ALA A 127 18.01 -9.61 4.25
C ALA A 127 18.75 -10.63 3.39
N MET A 128 19.54 -10.12 2.46
CA MET A 128 20.63 -10.83 1.81
C MET A 128 21.93 -10.46 2.53
N THR A 129 22.72 -11.47 2.87
CA THR A 129 23.92 -11.28 3.69
C THR A 129 25.17 -11.56 2.88
N PHE A 130 26.14 -10.65 2.97
CA PHE A 130 27.41 -10.69 2.27
C PHE A 130 28.55 -10.66 3.28
N ALA A 131 29.66 -11.34 2.98
CA ALA A 131 30.91 -11.05 3.66
C ALA A 131 31.35 -9.62 3.31
N ALA A 132 31.98 -8.89 4.23
CA ALA A 132 32.40 -7.50 4.00
C ALA A 132 33.38 -7.34 2.80
N ASN A 133 34.10 -8.40 2.45
CA ASN A 133 35.01 -8.45 1.30
C ASN A 133 34.38 -9.08 0.04
N ASP A 134 33.07 -9.37 0.01
CA ASP A 134 32.42 -9.87 -1.20
C ASP A 134 32.43 -8.79 -2.28
N GLY A 135 33.10 -9.07 -3.41
CA GLY A 135 33.20 -8.14 -4.53
C GLY A 135 31.86 -7.78 -5.18
N PHE A 136 30.78 -8.49 -4.86
CA PHE A 136 29.43 -8.08 -5.29
C PHE A 136 28.99 -6.76 -4.65
N LEU A 137 29.51 -6.43 -3.47
CA LEU A 137 29.25 -5.13 -2.83
C LEU A 137 29.82 -3.97 -3.66
N ASP A 138 30.99 -4.17 -4.29
CA ASP A 138 31.55 -3.18 -5.22
C ASP A 138 30.73 -3.11 -6.51
N ALA A 139 30.24 -4.25 -7.03
CA ALA A 139 29.35 -4.26 -8.19
C ALA A 139 28.05 -3.47 -7.95
N LEU A 140 27.52 -3.47 -6.72
CA LEU A 140 26.38 -2.63 -6.34
C LEU A 140 26.74 -1.14 -6.37
N GLY A 141 27.82 -0.75 -5.68
CA GLY A 141 28.23 0.64 -5.55
C GLY A 141 28.73 1.28 -6.85
N PHE A 142 29.31 0.51 -7.76
CA PHE A 142 29.81 0.98 -9.05
C PHE A 142 28.87 0.71 -10.24
N SER A 143 27.64 0.26 -10.00
CA SER A 143 26.68 0.11 -11.08
C SER A 143 26.37 1.45 -11.73
N ARG A 144 26.23 1.48 -13.06
CA ARG A 144 25.97 2.71 -13.83
C ARG A 144 24.56 3.23 -13.55
N GLY A 145 24.46 4.17 -12.63
CA GLY A 145 23.24 4.88 -12.27
C GLY A 145 22.32 4.10 -11.33
N ARG A 146 22.03 2.82 -11.60
CA ARG A 146 21.09 2.02 -10.79
C ARG A 146 21.45 0.54 -10.72
N PHE A 147 20.83 -0.15 -9.77
CA PHE A 147 20.77 -1.60 -9.68
C PHE A 147 19.33 -2.03 -9.36
N VAL A 148 19.04 -3.31 -9.57
CA VAL A 148 17.69 -3.86 -9.42
C VAL A 148 17.68 -4.99 -8.40
N ILE A 149 16.63 -5.02 -7.57
CA ILE A 149 16.27 -6.14 -6.69
C ILE A 149 14.90 -6.65 -7.11
N GLU A 150 14.83 -7.88 -7.59
CA GLU A 150 13.61 -8.53 -8.07
C GLU A 150 13.48 -9.98 -7.61
N GLY A 151 12.28 -10.56 -7.72
CA GLY A 151 12.01 -11.95 -7.33
C GLY A 151 11.07 -12.08 -6.14
N GLY A 152 10.74 -13.33 -5.79
CA GLY A 152 9.90 -13.67 -4.64
C GLY A 152 8.47 -13.11 -4.69
N GLY A 153 7.95 -12.75 -5.87
CA GLY A 153 6.64 -12.10 -6.02
C GLY A 153 6.57 -10.69 -5.41
N LEU A 154 7.70 -10.10 -5.03
CA LEU A 154 7.77 -8.78 -4.42
C LEU A 154 7.83 -7.67 -5.49
N PRO A 155 7.37 -6.44 -5.17
CA PRO A 155 7.57 -5.29 -6.04
C PRO A 155 9.05 -5.09 -6.36
N VAL A 156 9.37 -4.91 -7.64
CA VAL A 156 10.74 -4.66 -8.09
C VAL A 156 11.25 -3.34 -7.52
N LEU A 157 12.46 -3.34 -6.97
CA LEU A 157 13.15 -2.13 -6.55
C LEU A 157 14.22 -1.78 -7.57
N VAL A 158 14.15 -0.57 -8.12
CA VAL A 158 15.17 0.02 -8.99
C VAL A 158 15.81 1.15 -8.20
N ILE A 159 17.01 0.90 -7.68
CA ILE A 159 17.64 1.76 -6.67
C ILE A 159 18.86 2.43 -7.28
N PRO A 160 19.06 3.74 -7.07
CA PRO A 160 20.25 4.42 -7.55
C PRO A 160 21.51 3.90 -6.84
N ALA A 161 22.59 3.73 -7.61
CA ALA A 161 23.89 3.29 -7.09
C ALA A 161 24.71 4.50 -6.60
N TRP A 162 24.30 5.07 -5.46
CA TRP A 162 24.92 6.28 -4.88
C TRP A 162 25.99 5.96 -3.82
N PRO A 163 26.83 6.95 -3.44
CA PRO A 163 28.01 6.73 -2.61
C PRO A 163 27.74 6.14 -1.23
N GLU A 164 26.52 6.26 -0.69
CA GLU A 164 26.14 5.71 0.61
C GLU A 164 26.35 4.20 0.69
N ILE A 165 26.20 3.49 -0.43
CA ILE A 165 26.47 2.05 -0.54
C ILE A 165 27.94 1.77 -0.22
N LEU A 166 28.85 2.44 -0.93
CA LEU A 166 30.29 2.25 -0.75
C LEU A 166 30.75 2.74 0.63
N ARG A 167 30.14 3.79 1.18
CA ARG A 167 30.43 4.23 2.57
C ARG A 167 30.16 3.12 3.59
N VAL A 168 29.00 2.45 3.52
CA VAL A 168 28.70 1.32 4.41
C VAL A 168 29.68 0.18 4.22
N VAL A 169 30.01 -0.15 2.97
CA VAL A 169 30.92 -1.26 2.63
C VAL A 169 32.32 -0.99 3.17
N GLU A 170 32.86 0.21 2.95
CA GLU A 170 34.20 0.59 3.42
C GLU A 170 34.28 0.65 4.94
N ASP A 171 33.26 1.17 5.63
CA ASP A 171 33.21 1.13 7.09
C ASP A 171 33.15 -0.31 7.63
N CYS A 172 32.60 -1.24 6.85
CA CYS A 172 32.59 -2.66 7.20
C CYS A 172 33.87 -3.42 6.82
N ARG A 173 34.79 -2.78 6.10
CA ARG A 173 36.08 -3.34 5.67
C ARG A 173 37.26 -2.85 6.52
N LYS A 174 37.12 -1.74 7.24
CA LYS A 174 38.11 -1.26 8.21
C LYS A 174 38.20 -2.20 9.40
#